data_AF-A0A7R7I3G9-F1
#
_entry.id   AF-A0A7R7I3G9-F1
#
_cell.length_a   1.000
_cell.length_b   1.000
_cell.length_c   1.000
_cell.angle_alpha   90.00
_cell.angle_beta   90.00
_cell.angle_gamma   90.00
#
_symmetry.space_group_name_H-M   'P 1'
#
loop_
_entity.id
_entity.type
_entity.pdbx_description
1 polymer ?
#
loop_
_entity_poly.entity_id
_entity_poly.type
_entity_poly.pdbx_seq_one_letter_code
_entity_poly.pdbx_strand_id
1 'polypeptide(L)'
;MSAPVLREIVRQHAEMAAFLWTVYDYNLLHPGKNPEMDDDRMARLVERLEAHLDGLRVAGRVGQEIAQQCHDEFPEAGELFVLRMLSSKTEIRILDLDLDKVRKFLARAGK
;
A
#
# COMPACT_ATOMS: atom_id res chain seq x y z
N MET A 1 -10.22 1.51 28.29
CA MET A 1 -10.91 0.72 27.23
C MET A 1 -10.27 1.10 25.91
N SER A 2 -9.89 0.15 25.07
CA SER A 2 -9.39 0.46 23.72
C SER A 2 -10.56 0.98 22.87
N ALA A 3 -10.34 1.96 22.01
CA ALA A 3 -11.37 2.46 21.11
C ALA A 3 -11.84 1.33 20.18
N PRO A 4 -13.14 1.28 19.84
CA PRO A 4 -13.65 0.27 18.91
C PRO A 4 -13.03 0.46 17.52
N VAL A 5 -12.65 -0.65 16.86
CA VAL A 5 -12.14 -0.60 15.49
C VAL A 5 -13.31 -0.49 14.52
N LEU A 6 -13.34 0.61 13.76
CA LEU A 6 -14.31 0.81 12.69
C LEU A 6 -13.84 0.06 11.43
N ARG A 7 -14.23 -1.21 11.31
CA ARG A 7 -13.71 -2.13 10.26
C ARG A 7 -13.82 -1.57 8.85
N GLU A 8 -14.93 -0.93 8.51
CA GLU A 8 -15.13 -0.36 7.18
C GLU A 8 -14.14 0.78 6.87
N ILE A 9 -13.84 1.62 7.86
CA ILE A 9 -12.83 2.68 7.71
C ILE A 9 -11.44 2.06 7.53
N VAL A 10 -11.11 1.03 8.31
CA VAL A 10 -9.83 0.31 8.15
C VAL A 10 -9.74 -0.37 6.78
N ARG A 11 -10.85 -0.90 6.25
CA ARG A 11 -10.92 -1.45 4.89
C ARG A 11 -10.62 -0.39 3.83
N GLN A 12 -11.21 0.80 3.96
CA GLN A 12 -10.89 1.92 3.06
C GLN A 12 -9.40 2.29 3.11
N HIS A 13 -8.73 2.18 4.25
CA HIS A 13 -7.27 2.35 4.30
C HIS A 13 -6.52 1.29 3.48
N ALA A 14 -6.94 0.02 3.53
CA ALA A 14 -6.31 -1.06 2.76
C ALA A 14 -6.49 -0.84 1.25
N GLU A 15 -7.71 -0.58 0.81
CA GLU A 15 -8.06 -0.35 -0.59
C GLU A 15 -7.36 0.91 -1.15
N MET A 16 -7.37 2.02 -0.38
CA MET A 16 -6.70 3.24 -0.81
C MET A 16 -5.17 3.09 -0.85
N ALA A 17 -4.57 2.36 0.08
CA ALA A 17 -3.14 2.07 0.03
C ALA A 17 -2.77 1.23 -1.20
N ALA A 18 -3.57 0.20 -1.52
CA ALA A 18 -3.37 -0.63 -2.71
C ALA A 18 -3.48 0.20 -4.00
N PHE A 19 -4.52 1.03 -4.11
CA PHE A 19 -4.70 1.94 -5.24
C PHE A 19 -3.55 2.93 -5.39
N LEU A 20 -3.16 3.61 -4.31
CA LEU A 20 -2.09 4.61 -4.36
C LEU A 20 -0.74 3.99 -4.72
N TRP A 21 -0.45 2.77 -4.25
CA TRP A 21 0.72 2.02 -4.70
C TRP A 21 0.70 1.80 -6.22
N THR A 22 -0.42 1.35 -6.78
CA THR A 22 -0.54 1.13 -8.23
C THR A 22 -0.31 2.42 -9.02
N VAL A 23 -0.82 3.56 -8.53
CA VAL A 23 -0.57 4.88 -9.16
C VAL A 23 0.91 5.27 -9.04
N TYR A 24 1.51 5.10 -7.86
CA TYR A 24 2.93 5.39 -7.64
C TYR A 24 3.82 4.59 -8.60
N ASP A 25 3.63 3.27 -8.64
CA ASP A 25 4.43 2.37 -9.45
C ASP A 25 4.27 2.65 -10.95
N TYR A 26 3.04 2.91 -11.39
CA TYR A 26 2.76 3.27 -12.78
C TYR A 26 3.52 4.52 -13.22
N ASN A 27 3.51 5.59 -12.43
CA ASN A 27 4.17 6.85 -12.80
C ASN A 27 5.70 6.71 -12.82
N LEU A 28 6.27 5.89 -11.93
CA LEU A 28 7.70 5.58 -11.96
C LEU A 28 8.11 4.77 -13.18
N LEU A 29 7.27 3.85 -13.64
CA LEU A 29 7.52 3.05 -14.86
C LEU A 29 7.28 3.84 -16.15
N HIS A 30 6.57 4.96 -16.08
CA HIS A 30 6.17 5.75 -17.25
C HIS A 30 6.47 7.24 -17.07
N PRO A 31 7.75 7.62 -16.88
CA PRO A 31 8.12 9.01 -16.68
C PRO A 31 7.66 9.87 -17.87
N GLY A 32 7.02 11.00 -17.57
CA GLY A 32 6.53 11.96 -18.57
C GLY A 32 5.20 11.62 -19.24
N LYS A 33 4.58 10.45 -18.99
CA LYS A 33 3.23 10.16 -19.52
C LYS A 33 2.12 10.95 -18.82
N ASN A 34 2.32 11.30 -17.56
CA ASN A 34 1.42 12.17 -16.81
C ASN A 34 2.15 13.49 -16.50
N PRO A 35 2.03 14.53 -17.34
CA PRO A 35 2.73 15.79 -17.14
C PRO A 35 2.25 16.56 -15.90
N GLU A 36 1.07 16.24 -15.37
CA GLU A 36 0.61 16.82 -14.11
C GLU A 36 1.31 16.21 -12.90
N MET A 37 1.82 14.98 -13.01
CA MET A 37 2.50 14.26 -11.92
C MET A 37 3.96 14.69 -11.80
N ASP A 38 4.17 15.90 -11.30
CA ASP A 38 5.48 16.43 -10.91
C ASP A 38 6.01 15.78 -9.61
N ASP A 39 7.27 16.09 -9.28
CA ASP A 39 7.96 15.55 -8.10
C ASP A 39 7.21 15.88 -6.79
N ASP A 40 6.63 17.08 -6.69
CA ASP A 40 5.86 17.51 -5.52
C ASP A 40 4.57 16.68 -5.36
N ARG A 41 3.89 16.35 -6.46
CA ARG A 41 2.73 15.46 -6.44
C ARG A 41 3.12 14.02 -6.14
N MET A 42 4.26 13.55 -6.65
CA MET A 42 4.79 12.23 -6.30
C MET A 42 5.08 12.14 -4.80
N ALA A 43 5.70 13.17 -4.20
CA ALA A 43 5.94 13.23 -2.76
C ALA A 43 4.64 13.20 -1.96
N ARG A 44 3.64 14.03 -2.30
CA ARG A 44 2.32 14.00 -1.64
C ARG A 44 1.58 12.69 -1.81
N LEU A 45 1.76 12.00 -2.94
CA LEU A 45 1.18 10.69 -3.16
C LEU A 45 1.80 9.67 -2.21
N VAL A 46 3.13 9.68 -2.06
CA VAL A 46 3.83 8.82 -1.09
C VAL A 46 3.39 9.10 0.34
N GLU A 47 3.27 10.38 0.74
CA GLU A 47 2.76 10.75 2.06
C GLU A 47 1.36 10.19 2.33
N ARG A 48 0.45 10.27 1.35
CA ARG A 48 -0.90 9.71 1.46
C ARG A 48 -0.88 8.18 1.55
N LEU A 49 -0.07 7.52 0.73
CA LEU A 49 0.10 6.07 0.76
C LEU A 49 0.56 5.63 2.16
N GLU A 50 1.58 6.29 2.69
CA GLU A 50 2.09 6.04 4.03
C GLU A 50 1.04 6.27 5.12
N ALA A 51 0.29 7.37 5.05
CA ALA A 51 -0.79 7.63 6.02
C ALA A 51 -1.84 6.51 6.03
N HIS A 52 -2.14 5.91 4.87
CA HIS A 52 -3.05 4.76 4.82
C HIS A 52 -2.43 3.50 5.41
N LEU A 53 -1.16 3.21 5.13
CA LEU A 53 -0.43 2.10 5.76
C LEU A 53 -0.33 2.28 7.29
N ASP A 54 -0.07 3.50 7.74
CA ASP A 54 -0.01 3.84 9.17
C ASP A 54 -1.37 3.64 9.85
N GLY A 55 -2.48 4.00 9.19
CA GLY A 55 -3.83 3.68 9.67
C GLY A 55 -4.06 2.17 9.86
N LEU A 56 -3.56 1.33 8.95
CA LEU A 56 -3.63 -0.13 9.07
C LEU A 56 -2.74 -0.65 10.20
N ARG A 57 -1.54 -0.09 10.37
CA ARG A 57 -0.63 -0.43 11.49
C ARG A 57 -1.25 -0.09 12.84
N VAL A 58 -1.90 1.07 12.95
CA VAL A 58 -2.65 1.48 14.16
C VAL A 58 -3.81 0.53 14.47
N ALA A 59 -4.49 0.01 13.44
CA ALA A 59 -5.52 -1.02 13.61
C ALA A 59 -4.97 -2.41 14.00
N GLY A 60 -3.64 -2.58 14.03
CA GLY A 60 -2.95 -3.76 14.49
C GLY A 60 -3.39 -5.03 13.76
N ARG A 61 -3.72 -6.07 14.53
CA ARG A 61 -4.18 -7.36 13.98
C ARG A 61 -5.42 -7.23 13.09
N VAL A 62 -6.34 -6.32 13.41
CA VAL A 62 -7.54 -6.10 12.58
C VAL A 62 -7.16 -5.51 11.22
N GLY A 63 -6.15 -4.63 11.17
CA GLY A 63 -5.60 -4.11 9.92
C GLY A 63 -4.99 -5.21 9.05
N GLN A 64 -4.24 -6.14 9.66
CA GLN A 64 -3.69 -7.30 8.96
C GLN A 64 -4.77 -8.25 8.43
N GLU A 65 -5.79 -8.56 9.24
CA GLU A 65 -6.92 -9.40 8.84
C GLU A 65 -7.70 -8.78 7.67
N ILE A 66 -7.93 -7.47 7.70
CA ILE A 66 -8.62 -6.76 6.63
C ILE A 66 -7.77 -6.71 5.35
N ALA A 67 -6.47 -6.45 5.45
CA ALA A 67 -5.58 -6.47 4.28
C ALA A 67 -5.54 -7.87 3.63
N GLN A 68 -5.57 -8.94 4.43
CA GLN A 68 -5.70 -10.30 3.92
C GLN A 68 -7.04 -10.52 3.22
N GLN A 69 -8.16 -10.07 3.81
CA GLN A 69 -9.49 -10.15 3.19
C GLN A 69 -9.54 -9.42 1.84
N CYS A 70 -9.00 -8.19 1.77
CA CYS A 70 -8.90 -7.45 0.52
C CYS A 70 -8.09 -8.21 -0.54
N HIS A 71 -6.96 -8.82 -0.16
CA HIS A 71 -6.16 -9.62 -1.08
C HIS A 71 -6.85 -10.92 -1.52
N ASP A 72 -7.57 -11.60 -0.63
CA ASP A 72 -8.32 -12.81 -0.96
C ASP A 72 -9.47 -12.51 -1.94
N GLU A 73 -10.12 -11.35 -1.79
CA GLU A 73 -11.17 -10.87 -2.69
C GLU A 73 -10.61 -10.36 -4.03
N PHE A 74 -9.47 -9.65 -3.99
CA PHE A 74 -8.82 -9.03 -5.15
C PHE A 74 -7.31 -9.31 -5.10
N PRO A 75 -6.85 -10.44 -5.68
CA PRO A 75 -5.45 -10.86 -5.59
C PRO A 75 -4.54 -10.11 -6.58
N GLU A 76 -4.64 -8.79 -6.64
CA GLU A 76 -3.78 -7.96 -7.50
C GLU A 76 -2.52 -7.48 -6.78
N ALA A 77 -1.63 -6.82 -7.54
CA ALA A 77 -0.33 -6.40 -7.04
C ALA A 77 -0.42 -5.35 -5.92
N GLY A 78 -1.46 -4.50 -5.92
CA GLY A 78 -1.67 -3.48 -4.89
C GLY A 78 -2.03 -4.07 -3.53
N GLU A 79 -2.96 -5.00 -3.50
CA GLU A 79 -3.42 -5.68 -2.28
C GLU A 79 -2.30 -6.55 -1.72
N LEU A 80 -1.61 -7.28 -2.59
CA LEU A 80 -0.43 -8.05 -2.19
C LEU A 80 0.66 -7.14 -1.61
N PHE A 81 0.90 -5.98 -2.21
CA PHE A 81 1.85 -5.01 -1.69
C PHE A 81 1.50 -4.57 -0.27
N VAL A 82 0.25 -4.15 -0.03
CA VAL A 82 -0.24 -3.74 1.30
C VAL A 82 -0.09 -4.86 2.32
N LEU A 83 -0.53 -6.07 1.98
CA LEU A 83 -0.44 -7.25 2.85
C LEU A 83 1.02 -7.52 3.27
N ARG A 84 1.98 -7.38 2.34
CA ARG A 84 3.41 -7.56 2.65
C ARG A 84 4.00 -6.44 3.48
N MET A 85 3.62 -5.19 3.24
CA MET A 85 4.05 -4.06 4.08
C MET A 85 3.63 -4.23 5.54
N LEU A 86 2.45 -4.83 5.80
CA LEU A 86 1.95 -5.10 7.15
C LEU A 86 2.49 -6.38 7.79
N SER A 87 3.05 -7.28 6.99
CA SER A 87 3.64 -8.56 7.45
C SER A 87 5.12 -8.45 7.82
N SER A 88 5.75 -7.31 7.52
CA SER A 88 7.15 -7.09 7.85
C SER A 88 7.36 -7.02 9.38
N LYS A 89 8.47 -7.60 9.86
CA LYS A 89 8.85 -7.55 11.28
C LYS A 89 9.25 -6.15 11.73
N THR A 90 9.73 -5.35 10.79
CA THR A 90 10.11 -3.95 11.00
C THR A 90 9.23 -3.07 10.15
N GLU A 91 8.91 -1.88 10.65
CA GLU A 91 8.29 -0.86 9.82
C GLU A 91 9.27 -0.44 8.73
N ILE A 92 8.83 -0.53 7.48
CA ILE A 92 9.58 -0.08 6.30
C ILE A 92 8.76 1.05 5.68
N ARG A 93 9.43 2.16 5.34
CA ARG A 93 8.82 3.28 4.63
C ARG A 93 8.97 3.09 3.13
N ILE A 94 8.05 3.66 2.36
CA ILE A 94 8.01 3.58 0.89
C ILE A 94 9.32 4.06 0.27
N LEU A 95 9.89 5.14 0.81
CA LEU A 95 11.13 5.74 0.30
C LEU A 95 12.36 4.87 0.55
N ASP A 96 12.30 3.93 1.50
CA ASP A 96 13.39 3.01 1.84
C ASP A 96 13.30 1.70 1.04
N LEU A 97 12.29 1.54 0.18
CA LEU A 97 12.09 0.32 -0.59
C LEU A 97 13.07 0.21 -1.77
N ASP A 98 13.65 -0.98 -1.91
CA ASP A 98 14.25 -1.41 -3.16
C ASP A 98 13.14 -1.80 -4.15
N LEU A 99 12.70 -0.82 -4.96
CA LEU A 99 11.55 -0.98 -5.85
C LEU A 99 11.72 -2.11 -6.87
N ASP A 100 12.95 -2.39 -7.31
CA ASP A 100 13.21 -3.50 -8.24
C ASP A 100 12.98 -4.85 -7.56
N LYS A 101 13.38 -5.00 -6.29
CA LYS A 101 13.06 -6.20 -5.52
C LYS A 101 11.58 -6.32 -5.25
N VAL A 102 10.90 -5.22 -4.91
CA VAL A 102 9.45 -5.20 -4.69
C VAL A 102 8.71 -5.66 -5.94
N ARG A 103 9.00 -5.07 -7.11
CA ARG A 103 8.37 -5.45 -8.39
C ARG A 103 8.63 -6.91 -8.75
N LYS A 104 9.87 -7.38 -8.60
CA LYS A 104 10.22 -8.80 -8.84
C LYS A 104 9.45 -9.74 -7.92
N PHE A 105 9.24 -9.35 -6.67
CA PHE A 105 8.46 -10.12 -5.72
C PHE A 105 6.98 -10.17 -6.13
N LEU A 106 6.36 -9.00 -6.38
CA LEU A 106 4.95 -8.91 -6.74
C LEU A 106 4.64 -9.68 -8.04
N ALA A 107 5.50 -9.58 -9.05
CA ALA A 107 5.34 -10.31 -10.32
C ALA A 107 5.45 -11.84 -10.20
N ARG A 108 6.11 -12.35 -9.15
CA ARG A 108 6.22 -13.80 -8.88
C ARG A 108 5.05 -14.33 -8.06
N ALA A 109 4.51 -13.50 -7.19
CA ALA A 109 3.48 -13.89 -6.23
C ALA A 109 2.04 -13.64 -6.73
N GLY A 110 1.85 -12.84 -7.78
CA GLY A 110 0.57 -12.69 -8.49
C GLY A 110 0.30 -13.75 -9.58
N LYS A 111 0.84 -14.97 -9.42
CA LYS A 111 0.62 -16.12 -10.32
C LYS A 111 0.03 -17.30 -9.56
#